data_AF-A0A2N6NN19-F1
#
_entry.id   AF-A0A2N6NN19-F1
#
_cell.length_a   1.000
_cell.length_b   1.000
_cell.length_c   1.000
_cell.angle_alpha   90.00
_cell.angle_beta   90.00
_cell.angle_gamma   90.00
#
_symmetry.space_group_name_H-M   'P 1'
#
loop_
_entity.id
_entity.type
_entity.pdbx_description
1 polymer ?
#
loop_
_entity_poly.entity_id
_entity_poly.type
_entity_poly.pdbx_seq_one_letter_code
_entity_poly.pdbx_strand_id
1 'polypeptide(L)'
;MASRDTIADTSAIEDEIAQLEAKLRAARGRLRAAASADQQEVQPPDAGVAQLTVGIGIPPRVSSADTFSTHFLLLLSDSQLPVGSFAFSSGLESFLAHTPRRAATFATFLPLSLSSFASTTLPFVLAAHRQPPLLAGLDDQLDAAIVCTVGRRASTAQGRALLSIWERSFCATMPPRTAYVFMLSHVKALVSAAVRASMFGPYQAQKVLAGEKVQNMINAVIDREWDTPVEDAGQSVPVMDLWIGRHEVLYSRIFNS
;
A
#
# COMPACT_ATOMS: atom_id res chain seq x y z
N MET A 1 12.81 -9.99 -50.43
CA MET A 1 14.04 -9.18 -50.28
C MET A 1 13.94 -8.16 -49.12
N ALA A 2 13.04 -8.36 -48.14
CA ALA A 2 12.71 -7.37 -47.09
C ALA A 2 12.99 -7.84 -45.65
N SER A 3 13.81 -8.89 -45.46
CA SER A 3 14.04 -9.51 -44.14
C SER A 3 15.41 -9.19 -43.55
N ARG A 4 16.28 -8.46 -44.27
CA ARG A 4 17.65 -8.15 -43.84
C ARG A 4 17.77 -6.80 -43.13
N ASP A 5 16.85 -5.86 -43.39
CA ASP A 5 16.89 -4.51 -42.82
C ASP A 5 16.35 -4.46 -41.38
N THR A 6 15.40 -5.33 -41.01
CA THR A 6 14.82 -5.36 -39.64
C THR A 6 15.77 -5.95 -38.60
N ILE A 7 16.68 -6.83 -39.01
CA ILE A 7 17.65 -7.49 -38.09
C ILE A 7 18.77 -6.50 -37.71
N ALA A 8 19.12 -5.57 -38.59
CA ALA A 8 20.14 -4.54 -38.33
C ALA A 8 19.66 -3.50 -37.29
N ASP A 9 18.35 -3.23 -37.26
CA ASP A 9 17.73 -2.25 -36.35
C ASP A 9 17.68 -2.79 -34.90
N THR A 10 17.38 -4.08 -34.72
CA THR A 10 17.39 -4.70 -33.38
C THR A 10 18.79 -4.75 -32.77
N SER A 11 19.83 -5.07 -33.55
CA SER A 11 21.21 -5.05 -33.06
C SER A 11 21.68 -3.65 -32.68
N ALA A 12 21.24 -2.62 -33.40
CA ALA A 12 21.56 -1.24 -33.07
C ALA A 12 20.92 -0.82 -31.74
N ILE A 13 19.69 -1.26 -31.48
CA ILE A 13 18.99 -1.02 -30.20
C ILE A 13 19.65 -1.78 -29.04
N GLU A 14 20.09 -3.02 -29.27
CA GLU A 14 20.82 -3.81 -28.26
C GLU A 14 22.16 -3.16 -27.88
N ASP A 15 22.90 -2.65 -28.86
CA ASP A 15 24.14 -1.90 -28.65
C ASP A 15 23.89 -0.58 -27.91
N GLU A 16 22.78 0.11 -28.21
CA GLU A 16 22.36 1.32 -27.49
C GLU A 16 22.04 1.03 -26.02
N ILE A 17 21.30 -0.05 -25.74
CA ILE A 17 21.00 -0.51 -24.37
C ILE A 17 22.30 -0.81 -23.62
N ALA A 18 23.23 -1.54 -24.25
CA ALA A 18 24.52 -1.88 -23.63
C ALA A 18 25.34 -0.61 -23.30
N GLN A 19 25.34 0.40 -24.16
CA GLN A 19 25.99 1.69 -23.89
C GLN A 19 25.31 2.46 -22.75
N LEU A 20 23.98 2.47 -22.69
CA LEU A 20 23.23 3.13 -21.62
C LEU A 20 23.46 2.46 -20.27
N GLU A 21 23.53 1.14 -20.21
CA GLU A 21 23.85 0.39 -18.99
C GLU A 21 25.29 0.64 -18.51
N ALA A 22 26.24 0.79 -19.43
CA ALA A 22 27.61 1.15 -19.09
C ALA A 22 27.69 2.56 -18.49
N LYS A 23 26.98 3.53 -19.08
CA LYS A 23 26.86 4.90 -18.55
C LYS A 23 26.21 4.91 -17.17
N LEU A 24 25.17 4.11 -16.96
CA LEU A 24 24.49 3.97 -15.66
C LEU A 24 25.44 3.43 -14.58
N ARG A 25 26.22 2.39 -14.90
CA ARG A 25 27.23 1.83 -13.98
C ARG A 25 28.29 2.87 -13.59
N ALA A 26 28.80 3.63 -14.55
CA ALA A 26 29.76 4.70 -14.30
C ALA A 26 29.17 5.82 -13.42
N ALA A 27 27.91 6.22 -13.66
CA ALA A 27 27.23 7.22 -12.84
C ALA A 27 26.99 6.74 -11.39
N ARG A 28 26.54 5.49 -11.21
CA ARG A 28 26.38 4.87 -9.88
C ARG A 28 27.70 4.76 -9.12
N GLY A 29 28.81 4.48 -9.82
CA GLY A 29 30.15 4.48 -9.22
C GLY A 29 30.54 5.85 -8.66
N ARG A 30 30.32 6.93 -9.43
CA ARG A 30 30.57 8.31 -8.99
C ARG A 30 29.70 8.70 -7.79
N LEU A 31 28.42 8.32 -7.79
CA LEU A 31 27.51 8.60 -6.67
C LEU A 31 27.96 7.89 -5.38
N ARG A 32 28.43 6.64 -5.47
CA ARG A 32 28.96 5.89 -4.31
C ARG A 32 30.26 6.50 -3.77
N ALA A 33 31.15 6.96 -4.66
CA ALA A 33 32.37 7.65 -4.27
C ALA A 33 32.07 8.98 -3.56
N ALA A 34 31.08 9.75 -4.05
CA ALA A 34 30.63 10.97 -3.39
C ALA A 34 29.99 10.69 -2.02
N ALA A 35 29.16 9.65 -1.90
CA ALA A 35 28.54 9.26 -0.63
C ALA A 35 29.55 8.75 0.43
N SER A 36 30.73 8.28 -0.02
CA SER A 36 31.80 7.85 0.87
C SER A 36 32.65 9.02 1.37
N ALA A 37 32.69 10.15 0.62
CA ALA A 37 33.35 11.37 1.03
C ALA A 37 32.58 12.13 2.13
N ASP A 38 31.24 12.03 2.14
CA ASP A 38 30.37 12.68 3.14
C ASP A 38 30.35 11.97 4.52
N GLN A 39 30.88 10.75 4.63
CA GLN A 39 30.84 9.98 5.89
C GLN A 39 32.03 10.24 6.83
N GLN A 40 32.96 11.12 6.48
CA GLN A 40 34.21 11.32 7.24
C GLN A 40 34.18 12.48 8.25
N GLU A 41 33.03 13.14 8.44
CA GLU A 41 32.95 14.36 9.26
C GLU A 41 31.70 14.43 10.16
N VAL A 42 31.40 13.41 10.97
CA VAL A 42 30.49 13.59 12.14
C VAL A 42 30.93 12.71 13.31
N GLN A 43 31.40 13.35 14.37
CA GLN A 43 31.69 12.77 15.69
C GLN A 43 30.48 13.05 16.61
N PRO A 44 29.84 12.06 17.26
CA PRO A 44 28.69 12.32 18.12
C PRO A 44 29.09 12.46 19.60
N PRO A 45 28.48 13.39 20.36
CA PRO A 45 28.32 13.25 21.80
C PRO A 45 26.91 12.75 22.17
N ASP A 46 26.92 11.93 23.20
CA ASP A 46 25.88 11.67 24.21
C ASP A 46 24.66 10.79 23.89
N ALA A 47 24.89 9.49 24.12
CA ALA A 47 24.20 8.62 25.09
C ALA A 47 22.80 9.05 25.56
N GLY A 48 21.76 8.36 25.08
CA GLY A 48 20.42 8.54 25.61
C GLY A 48 19.36 7.49 25.28
N VAL A 49 19.66 6.37 24.60
CA VAL A 49 18.69 5.26 24.42
C VAL A 49 19.41 3.91 24.25
N ALA A 50 20.21 3.52 25.25
CA ALA A 50 20.83 2.20 25.29
C ALA A 50 20.20 1.38 26.41
N GLN A 51 19.21 0.55 26.09
CA GLN A 51 18.88 -0.65 26.85
C GLN A 51 17.85 -1.50 26.11
N LEU A 52 18.33 -2.28 25.12
CA LEU A 52 17.79 -3.60 24.73
C LEU A 52 18.64 -4.19 23.57
N THR A 53 19.95 -4.31 23.79
CA THR A 53 20.81 -5.13 22.93
C THR A 53 21.67 -6.02 23.82
N VAL A 54 21.04 -7.09 24.33
CA VAL A 54 21.78 -8.28 24.75
C VAL A 54 22.30 -8.94 23.47
N GLY A 55 23.58 -9.33 23.50
CA GLY A 55 24.40 -9.63 22.34
C GLY A 55 23.84 -10.68 21.39
N ILE A 56 23.46 -10.23 20.20
CA ILE A 56 23.39 -11.05 18.99
C ILE A 56 24.44 -10.44 18.06
N GLY A 57 25.43 -11.25 17.64
CA GLY A 57 26.40 -10.83 16.63
C GLY A 57 25.66 -10.46 15.34
N ILE A 58 25.57 -9.17 15.04
CA ILE A 58 24.89 -8.65 13.85
C ILE A 58 25.81 -8.96 12.65
N PRO A 59 25.38 -9.74 11.65
CA PRO A 59 26.13 -9.91 10.41
C PRO A 59 26.34 -8.54 9.71
N PRO A 60 27.40 -8.35 8.90
CA PRO A 60 27.70 -7.06 8.30
C PRO A 60 26.51 -6.51 7.52
N ARG A 61 26.17 -5.24 7.76
CA ARG A 61 25.03 -4.53 7.13
C ARG A 61 25.09 -4.68 5.62
N VAL A 62 24.13 -5.41 5.06
CA VAL A 62 23.79 -5.33 3.63
C VAL A 62 23.06 -4.00 3.42
N SER A 63 23.80 -2.89 3.42
CA SER A 63 23.27 -1.58 3.07
C SER A 63 23.08 -1.49 1.55
N SER A 64 21.99 -2.06 1.05
CA SER A 64 21.41 -1.65 -0.23
C SER A 64 20.23 -0.71 0.06
N ALA A 65 20.12 0.39 -0.70
CA ALA A 65 18.98 1.32 -0.58
C ALA A 65 17.62 0.59 -0.72
N ASP A 66 17.58 -0.53 -1.45
CA ASP A 66 16.43 -1.42 -1.55
C ASP A 66 16.07 -2.12 -0.22
N THR A 67 17.04 -2.48 0.62
CA THR A 67 16.77 -3.13 1.92
C THR A 67 16.19 -2.14 2.93
N PHE A 68 16.73 -0.92 2.94
CA PHE A 68 16.21 0.17 3.78
C PHE A 68 14.78 0.54 3.37
N SER A 69 14.50 0.64 2.06
CA SER A 69 13.14 0.81 1.54
C SER A 69 12.23 -0.35 1.95
N THR A 70 12.66 -1.60 1.74
CA THR A 70 11.85 -2.78 2.08
C THR A 70 11.51 -2.86 3.57
N HIS A 71 12.42 -2.47 4.46
CA HIS A 71 12.15 -2.45 5.90
C HIS A 71 10.96 -1.56 6.27
N PHE A 72 10.93 -0.31 5.79
CA PHE A 72 9.80 0.59 6.08
C PHE A 72 8.52 0.16 5.39
N LEU A 73 8.62 -0.46 4.22
CA LEU A 73 7.45 -1.06 3.56
C LEU A 73 6.88 -2.23 4.37
N LEU A 74 7.73 -3.06 4.96
CA LEU A 74 7.30 -4.13 5.85
C LEU A 74 6.64 -3.56 7.11
N LEU A 75 7.22 -2.52 7.71
CA LEU A 75 6.64 -1.83 8.88
C LEU A 75 5.30 -1.17 8.58
N LEU A 76 5.18 -0.44 7.46
CA LEU A 76 3.90 0.15 7.05
C LEU A 76 2.87 -0.92 6.65
N SER A 77 3.34 -2.06 6.13
CA SER A 77 2.46 -3.19 5.84
C SER A 77 2.06 -3.94 7.10
N ASP A 78 2.73 -3.72 8.23
CA ASP A 78 2.56 -4.52 9.44
C ASP A 78 1.12 -4.40 9.96
N SER A 79 0.59 -5.53 10.38
CA SER A 79 -0.81 -5.58 10.78
C SER A 79 -1.02 -4.91 12.15
N GLN A 80 0.02 -4.80 12.95
CA GLN A 80 0.04 -4.15 14.26
C GLN A 80 0.25 -2.63 14.18
N LEU A 81 0.33 -2.06 12.95
CA LEU A 81 0.38 -0.61 12.77
C LEU A 81 -0.87 0.02 13.45
N PRO A 82 -0.70 1.00 14.36
CA PRO A 82 -1.79 1.49 15.21
C PRO A 82 -2.72 2.47 14.49
N VAL A 83 -3.14 2.10 13.27
CA VAL A 83 -4.12 2.83 12.45
C VAL A 83 -5.57 2.40 12.73
N GLY A 84 -5.75 1.36 13.56
CA GLY A 84 -7.08 0.85 13.91
C GLY A 84 -7.79 0.13 12.77
N SER A 85 -7.10 -0.27 11.70
CA SER A 85 -7.67 -0.92 10.51
C SER A 85 -8.43 -2.21 10.84
N PHE A 86 -8.04 -2.92 11.90
CA PHE A 86 -8.75 -4.10 12.39
C PHE A 86 -10.11 -3.80 13.05
N ALA A 87 -10.39 -2.57 13.45
CA ALA A 87 -11.73 -2.22 13.94
C ALA A 87 -12.76 -2.16 12.80
N PHE A 88 -12.31 -2.12 11.54
CA PHE A 88 -13.12 -1.81 10.37
C PHE A 88 -13.25 -3.04 9.46
N SER A 89 -14.44 -3.25 8.87
CA SER A 89 -14.71 -4.38 7.98
C SER A 89 -15.01 -3.96 6.54
N SER A 90 -15.08 -2.65 6.27
CA SER A 90 -15.36 -2.10 4.94
C SER A 90 -16.58 -2.73 4.26
N GLY A 91 -17.64 -2.99 5.04
CA GLY A 91 -18.90 -3.55 4.54
C GLY A 91 -18.97 -5.09 4.50
N LEU A 92 -17.91 -5.82 4.84
CA LEU A 92 -17.93 -7.29 4.85
C LEU A 92 -18.98 -7.87 5.81
N GLU A 93 -19.12 -7.28 7.00
CA GLU A 93 -20.10 -7.73 7.99
C GLU A 93 -21.54 -7.58 7.46
N SER A 94 -21.82 -6.45 6.80
CA SER A 94 -23.10 -6.22 6.13
C SER A 94 -23.33 -7.16 4.95
N PHE A 95 -22.29 -7.42 4.16
CA PHE A 95 -22.35 -8.37 3.05
C PHE A 95 -22.79 -9.75 3.55
N LEU A 96 -22.22 -10.25 4.65
CA LEU A 96 -22.57 -11.53 5.24
C LEU A 96 -23.99 -11.55 5.81
N ALA A 97 -24.41 -10.46 6.45
CA ALA A 97 -25.73 -10.37 7.06
C ALA A 97 -26.87 -10.30 6.02
N HIS A 98 -26.62 -9.71 4.85
CA HIS A 98 -27.65 -9.41 3.85
C HIS A 98 -27.61 -10.29 2.61
N THR A 99 -26.55 -11.07 2.42
CA THR A 99 -26.42 -11.99 1.28
C THR A 99 -26.81 -13.40 1.71
N PRO A 100 -27.58 -14.16 0.90
CA PRO A 100 -27.89 -15.55 1.22
C PRO A 100 -26.62 -16.37 1.52
N ARG A 101 -26.62 -17.15 2.61
CA ARG A 101 -25.42 -17.85 3.12
C ARG A 101 -24.66 -18.68 2.08
N ARG A 102 -25.34 -19.25 1.07
CA ARG A 102 -24.72 -20.03 -0.01
C ARG A 102 -23.95 -19.19 -1.03
N ALA A 103 -24.25 -17.89 -1.13
CA ALA A 103 -23.63 -16.94 -2.06
C ALA A 103 -22.66 -15.96 -1.36
N ALA A 104 -22.75 -15.83 -0.04
CA ALA A 104 -21.95 -14.93 0.79
C ALA A 104 -20.53 -15.48 1.04
N THR A 105 -19.71 -15.58 -0.01
CA THR A 105 -18.33 -16.05 0.09
C THR A 105 -17.33 -14.91 0.06
N PHE A 106 -16.19 -15.07 0.73
CA PHE A 106 -15.13 -14.06 0.66
C PHE A 106 -14.54 -13.95 -0.76
N ALA A 107 -14.53 -15.06 -1.50
CA ALA A 107 -14.05 -15.10 -2.87
C ALA A 107 -14.88 -14.22 -3.84
N THR A 108 -16.16 -14.00 -3.53
CA THR A 108 -17.03 -13.09 -4.29
C THR A 108 -16.96 -11.66 -3.78
N PHE A 109 -16.76 -11.45 -2.47
CA PHE A 109 -16.63 -10.11 -1.88
C PHE A 109 -15.29 -9.43 -2.18
N LEU A 110 -14.17 -10.16 -2.07
CA LEU A 110 -12.83 -9.59 -2.16
C LEU A 110 -12.57 -8.83 -3.49
N PRO A 111 -12.90 -9.36 -4.68
CA PRO A 111 -12.69 -8.64 -5.93
C PRO A 111 -13.52 -7.36 -6.02
N LEU A 112 -14.76 -7.37 -5.52
CA LEU A 112 -15.64 -6.21 -5.50
C LEU A 112 -15.10 -5.12 -4.56
N SER A 113 -14.67 -5.53 -3.36
CA SER A 113 -14.10 -4.63 -2.37
C SER A 113 -12.80 -3.99 -2.86
N LEU A 114 -11.90 -4.78 -3.46
CA LEU A 114 -10.66 -4.27 -4.02
C LEU A 114 -10.88 -3.32 -5.20
N SER A 115 -11.79 -3.67 -6.12
CA SER A 115 -12.08 -2.79 -7.27
C SER A 115 -12.68 -1.47 -6.83
N SER A 116 -13.57 -1.50 -5.84
CA SER A 116 -14.19 -0.29 -5.26
C SER A 116 -13.14 0.58 -4.59
N PHE A 117 -12.35 0.01 -3.67
CA PHE A 117 -11.35 0.78 -2.91
C PHE A 117 -10.25 1.34 -3.82
N ALA A 118 -9.87 0.59 -4.86
CA ALA A 118 -8.93 1.06 -5.86
C ALA A 118 -9.49 2.29 -6.60
N SER A 119 -10.69 2.20 -7.20
CA SER A 119 -11.22 3.32 -8.01
C SER A 119 -11.56 4.57 -7.19
N THR A 120 -11.85 4.42 -5.89
CA THR A 120 -12.28 5.54 -5.04
C THR A 120 -11.12 6.25 -4.36
N THR A 121 -10.09 5.51 -3.95
CA THR A 121 -9.08 6.02 -3.01
C THR A 121 -7.69 6.04 -3.63
N LEU A 122 -7.38 5.07 -4.51
CA LEU A 122 -6.04 4.93 -5.07
C LEU A 122 -5.62 6.11 -5.97
N PRO A 123 -6.49 6.67 -6.85
CA PRO A 123 -6.13 7.86 -7.64
C PRO A 123 -5.73 9.05 -6.76
N PHE A 124 -6.45 9.31 -5.67
CA PHE A 124 -6.12 10.39 -4.73
C PHE A 124 -4.76 10.17 -4.05
N VAL A 125 -4.48 8.94 -3.61
CA VAL A 125 -3.19 8.58 -3.00
C VAL A 125 -2.04 8.76 -3.99
N LEU A 126 -2.23 8.35 -5.24
CA LEU A 126 -1.22 8.48 -6.29
C LEU A 126 -1.01 9.93 -6.71
N ALA A 127 -2.08 10.70 -6.87
CA ALA A 127 -2.02 12.13 -7.16
C ALA A 127 -1.31 12.89 -6.03
N ALA A 128 -1.63 12.60 -4.77
CA ALA A 128 -0.97 13.18 -3.61
C ALA A 128 0.52 12.78 -3.53
N HIS A 129 0.86 11.54 -3.88
CA HIS A 129 2.25 11.08 -3.93
C HIS A 129 3.05 11.79 -5.03
N ARG A 130 2.44 12.04 -6.20
CA ARG A 130 3.06 12.75 -7.32
C ARG A 130 3.18 14.25 -7.07
N GLN A 131 2.19 14.85 -6.42
CA GLN A 131 2.11 16.29 -6.15
C GLN A 131 1.76 16.55 -4.67
N PRO A 132 2.71 16.36 -3.74
CA PRO A 132 2.48 16.56 -2.30
C PRO A 132 1.88 17.92 -1.91
N PRO A 133 2.19 19.05 -2.58
CA PRO A 133 1.58 20.35 -2.24
C PRO A 133 0.06 20.40 -2.40
N LEU A 134 -0.54 19.50 -3.19
CA LEU A 134 -1.99 19.46 -3.40
C LEU A 134 -2.73 18.60 -2.36
N LEU A 135 -2.02 17.96 -1.43
CA LEU A 135 -2.59 16.97 -0.51
C LEU A 135 -3.84 17.46 0.22
N ALA A 136 -3.85 18.69 0.73
CA ALA A 136 -5.01 19.23 1.44
C ALA A 136 -6.25 19.35 0.56
N GLY A 137 -6.09 19.85 -0.68
CA GLY A 137 -7.20 19.95 -1.63
C GLY A 137 -7.68 18.59 -2.13
N LEU A 138 -6.78 17.62 -2.26
CA LEU A 138 -7.12 16.24 -2.62
C LEU A 138 -7.86 15.51 -1.49
N ASP A 139 -7.48 15.75 -0.24
CA ASP A 139 -8.16 15.19 0.94
C ASP A 139 -9.59 15.74 1.07
N ASP A 140 -9.77 17.06 0.89
CA ASP A 140 -11.11 17.70 0.87
C ASP A 140 -12.02 17.12 -0.22
N GLN A 141 -11.47 16.88 -1.41
CA GLN A 141 -12.21 16.26 -2.52
C GLN A 141 -12.57 14.80 -2.23
N LEU A 142 -11.66 14.03 -1.65
CA LEU A 142 -11.92 12.64 -1.26
C LEU A 142 -12.98 12.56 -0.15
N ASP A 143 -12.93 13.44 0.86
CA ASP A 143 -13.94 13.51 1.92
C ASP A 143 -15.33 13.81 1.34
N ALA A 144 -15.41 14.73 0.37
CA ALA A 144 -16.63 15.06 -0.35
C ALA A 144 -17.14 13.91 -1.23
N ALA A 145 -16.25 13.12 -1.84
CA ALA A 145 -16.59 11.99 -2.70
C ALA A 145 -17.11 10.76 -1.93
N ILE A 146 -16.74 10.61 -0.64
CA ILE A 146 -17.22 9.50 0.19
C ILE A 146 -18.64 9.80 0.70
N VAL A 147 -19.64 9.23 0.03
CA VAL A 147 -21.07 9.43 0.33
C VAL A 147 -21.45 8.86 1.72
N CYS A 148 -20.89 7.71 2.09
CA CYS A 148 -21.24 7.05 3.35
C CYS A 148 -20.58 7.73 4.56
N THR A 149 -21.39 8.16 5.54
CA THR A 149 -20.94 8.79 6.80
C THR A 149 -20.01 7.91 7.62
N VAL A 150 -20.24 6.59 7.64
CA VAL A 150 -19.34 5.66 8.33
C VAL A 150 -18.01 5.54 7.61
N GLY A 151 -18.05 5.31 6.29
CA GLY A 151 -16.84 5.23 5.46
C GLY A 151 -15.99 6.49 5.58
N ARG A 152 -16.64 7.66 5.60
CA ARG A 152 -15.98 8.95 5.80
C ARG A 152 -15.33 9.06 7.16
N ARG A 153 -16.06 8.75 8.25
CA ARG A 153 -15.52 8.75 9.62
C ARG A 153 -14.35 7.79 9.78
N ALA A 154 -14.46 6.59 9.21
CA ALA A 154 -13.40 5.59 9.23
C ALA A 154 -12.16 6.10 8.48
N SER A 155 -12.34 6.70 7.30
CA SER A 155 -11.27 7.33 6.51
C SER A 155 -10.55 8.42 7.31
N THR A 156 -11.27 9.39 7.88
CA THR A 156 -10.65 10.47 8.66
C THR A 156 -9.96 9.96 9.92
N ALA A 157 -10.51 8.94 10.59
CA ALA A 157 -9.89 8.34 11.77
C ALA A 157 -8.57 7.63 11.42
N GLN A 158 -8.55 6.84 10.34
CA GLN A 158 -7.35 6.15 9.86
C GLN A 158 -6.29 7.14 9.36
N GLY A 159 -6.69 8.19 8.63
CA GLY A 159 -5.79 9.25 8.16
C GLY A 159 -5.08 10.00 9.29
N ARG A 160 -5.83 10.40 10.33
CA ARG A 160 -5.24 11.04 11.53
C ARG A 160 -4.27 10.12 12.27
N ALA A 161 -4.58 8.83 12.35
CA ALA A 161 -3.69 7.85 12.97
C ALA A 161 -2.40 7.69 12.15
N LEU A 162 -2.50 7.60 10.82
CA LEU A 162 -1.35 7.55 9.90
C LEU A 162 -0.46 8.79 10.03
N LEU A 163 -1.03 10.00 10.01
CA LEU A 163 -0.27 11.24 10.20
C LEU A 163 0.43 11.27 11.55
N SER A 164 -0.27 10.87 12.62
CA SER A 164 0.31 10.80 13.97
C SER A 164 1.50 9.84 14.04
N ILE A 165 1.41 8.68 13.38
CA ILE A 165 2.50 7.70 13.30
C ILE A 165 3.64 8.24 12.42
N TRP A 166 3.31 8.88 11.31
CA TRP A 166 4.29 9.47 10.40
C TRP A 166 5.15 10.52 11.11
N GLU A 167 4.50 11.50 11.75
CA GLU A 167 5.16 12.57 12.51
C GLU A 167 6.04 12.03 13.64
N ARG A 168 5.57 10.98 14.33
CA ARG A 168 6.25 10.44 15.52
C ARG A 168 7.32 9.39 15.19
N SER A 169 7.31 8.78 14.01
CA SER A 169 8.13 7.57 13.75
C SER A 169 8.74 7.44 12.36
N PHE A 170 8.11 7.95 11.29
CA PHE A 170 8.55 7.66 9.90
C PHE A 170 9.11 8.87 9.14
N CYS A 171 8.76 10.11 9.49
CA CYS A 171 9.16 11.32 8.77
C CYS A 171 10.69 11.46 8.60
N ALA A 172 11.49 10.90 9.51
CA ALA A 172 12.94 10.99 9.47
C ALA A 172 13.62 9.92 8.59
N THR A 173 12.90 8.91 8.07
CA THR A 173 13.56 7.65 7.67
C THR A 173 13.02 6.94 6.41
N MET A 174 11.91 7.36 5.77
CA MET A 174 11.24 6.49 4.79
C MET A 174 11.52 6.75 3.28
N PRO A 175 11.76 5.70 2.44
CA PRO A 175 11.86 5.80 0.97
C PRO A 175 10.55 5.50 0.18
N PRO A 176 10.48 5.82 -1.14
CA PRO A 176 9.26 5.80 -1.96
C PRO A 176 8.92 4.43 -2.57
N ARG A 177 8.00 3.67 -1.94
CA ARG A 177 7.27 2.51 -2.54
C ARG A 177 5.89 2.32 -1.88
N THR A 178 5.17 3.41 -1.63
CA THR A 178 4.07 3.47 -0.66
C THR A 178 2.74 2.89 -1.19
N ALA A 179 2.47 2.93 -2.49
CA ALA A 179 1.19 2.52 -3.07
C ALA A 179 0.86 1.03 -2.87
N TYR A 180 1.84 0.13 -3.13
CA TYR A 180 1.66 -1.30 -2.91
C TYR A 180 1.37 -1.63 -1.45
N VAL A 181 2.11 -0.99 -0.53
CA VAL A 181 1.93 -1.21 0.90
C VAL A 181 0.59 -0.69 1.39
N PHE A 182 0.16 0.47 0.91
CA PHE A 182 -1.16 1.00 1.20
C PHE A 182 -2.27 0.01 0.81
N MET A 183 -2.22 -0.53 -0.41
CA MET A 183 -3.18 -1.51 -0.89
C MET A 183 -3.10 -2.84 -0.12
N LEU A 184 -1.89 -3.31 0.19
CA LEU A 184 -1.69 -4.52 0.98
C LEU A 184 -2.24 -4.37 2.41
N SER A 185 -2.06 -3.21 3.04
CA SER A 185 -2.60 -2.93 4.37
C SER A 185 -4.13 -2.98 4.39
N HIS A 186 -4.80 -2.50 3.34
CA HIS A 186 -6.25 -2.66 3.19
C HIS A 186 -6.65 -4.15 3.10
N VAL A 187 -5.97 -4.95 2.28
CA VAL A 187 -6.24 -6.40 2.17
C VAL A 187 -6.03 -7.12 3.51
N LYS A 188 -4.97 -6.78 4.26
CA LYS A 188 -4.71 -7.36 5.58
C LYS A 188 -5.83 -7.08 6.57
N ALA A 189 -6.42 -5.89 6.53
CA ALA A 189 -7.57 -5.53 7.36
C ALA A 189 -8.79 -6.39 7.01
N LEU A 190 -9.12 -6.55 5.72
CA LEU A 190 -10.23 -7.39 5.25
C LEU A 190 -10.05 -8.87 5.62
N VAL A 191 -8.85 -9.41 5.42
CA VAL A 191 -8.54 -10.80 5.78
C VAL A 191 -8.68 -11.03 7.28
N SER A 192 -8.25 -10.07 8.09
CA SER A 192 -8.43 -10.14 9.54
C SER A 192 -9.90 -10.07 9.97
N ALA A 193 -10.69 -9.22 9.32
CA ALA A 193 -12.14 -9.16 9.54
C ALA A 193 -12.80 -10.49 9.15
N ALA A 194 -12.43 -11.10 8.03
CA ALA A 194 -12.96 -12.38 7.60
C ALA A 194 -12.64 -13.54 8.58
N VAL A 195 -11.45 -13.52 9.19
CA VAL A 195 -11.09 -14.47 10.26
C VAL A 195 -11.95 -14.25 11.51
N ARG A 196 -12.10 -13.00 11.97
CA ARG A 196 -12.96 -12.68 13.14
C ARG A 196 -14.44 -12.99 12.88
N ALA A 197 -14.89 -12.86 11.64
CA ALA A 197 -16.22 -13.26 11.19
C ALA A 197 -16.36 -14.78 10.98
N SER A 198 -15.34 -15.58 11.34
CA SER A 198 -15.33 -17.04 11.22
C SER A 198 -15.54 -17.58 9.80
N MET A 199 -15.20 -16.79 8.77
CA MET A 199 -15.28 -17.24 7.37
C MET A 199 -14.19 -18.23 7.01
N PHE A 200 -13.01 -18.09 7.62
CA PHE A 200 -11.88 -19.00 7.47
C PHE A 200 -10.88 -18.87 8.62
N GLY A 201 -10.04 -19.89 8.80
CA GLY A 201 -9.04 -19.95 9.86
C GLY A 201 -7.76 -19.15 9.55
N PRO A 202 -6.89 -18.95 10.56
CA PRO A 202 -5.66 -18.15 10.43
C PRO A 202 -4.68 -18.70 9.38
N TYR A 203 -4.60 -20.02 9.19
CA TYR A 203 -3.75 -20.62 8.14
C TYR A 203 -4.27 -20.33 6.73
N GLN A 204 -5.59 -20.33 6.56
CA GLN A 204 -6.22 -19.97 5.29
C GLN A 204 -6.04 -18.48 5.01
N ALA A 205 -6.10 -17.62 6.03
CA ALA A 205 -5.79 -16.20 5.94
C ALA A 205 -4.36 -15.93 5.44
N GLN A 206 -3.36 -16.62 6.02
CA GLN A 206 -1.96 -16.50 5.56
C GLN A 206 -1.78 -17.01 4.14
N LYS A 207 -2.48 -18.09 3.77
CA LYS A 207 -2.47 -18.60 2.38
C LYS A 207 -3.05 -17.59 1.38
N VAL A 208 -4.06 -16.82 1.78
CA VAL A 208 -4.62 -15.74 0.95
C VAL A 208 -3.61 -14.59 0.80
N LEU A 209 -3.02 -14.13 1.90
CA LEU A 209 -2.05 -13.02 1.88
C LEU A 209 -0.75 -13.35 1.14
N ALA A 210 -0.28 -14.59 1.24
CA ALA A 210 0.90 -15.08 0.53
C ALA A 210 0.61 -15.55 -0.90
N GLY A 211 -0.66 -15.53 -1.32
CA GLY A 211 -1.08 -16.06 -2.61
C GLY A 211 -0.77 -15.11 -3.76
N GLU A 212 -0.20 -15.65 -4.85
CA GLU A 212 0.10 -14.93 -6.09
C GLU A 212 -1.15 -14.22 -6.67
N LYS A 213 -2.33 -14.80 -6.45
CA LYS A 213 -3.60 -14.21 -6.87
C LYS A 213 -3.84 -12.81 -6.26
N VAL A 214 -3.58 -12.63 -4.95
CA VAL A 214 -3.76 -11.34 -4.27
C VAL A 214 -2.71 -10.34 -4.74
N GLN A 215 -1.46 -10.78 -4.88
CA GLN A 215 -0.38 -9.96 -5.39
C GLN A 215 -0.69 -9.45 -6.81
N ASN A 216 -1.12 -10.33 -7.71
CA ASN A 216 -1.49 -9.96 -9.08
C ASN A 216 -2.71 -9.03 -9.11
N MET A 217 -3.68 -9.22 -8.22
CA MET A 217 -4.82 -8.31 -8.08
C MET A 217 -4.37 -6.91 -7.64
N ILE A 218 -3.49 -6.80 -6.62
CA ILE A 218 -2.96 -5.52 -6.13
C ILE A 218 -2.17 -4.80 -7.24
N ASN A 219 -1.28 -5.52 -7.93
CA ASN A 219 -0.50 -4.93 -9.02
C ASN A 219 -1.41 -4.46 -10.16
N ALA A 220 -2.39 -5.28 -10.57
CA ALA A 220 -3.31 -4.91 -11.65
C ALA A 220 -4.15 -3.66 -11.34
N VAL A 221 -4.61 -3.48 -10.08
CA VAL A 221 -5.34 -2.25 -9.71
C VAL A 221 -4.41 -1.05 -9.58
N ILE A 222 -3.15 -1.24 -9.16
CA ILE A 222 -2.17 -0.15 -9.15
C ILE A 222 -1.87 0.30 -10.57
N ASP A 223 -1.63 -0.63 -11.50
CA ASP A 223 -1.34 -0.31 -12.91
C ASP A 223 -2.54 0.37 -13.58
N ARG A 224 -3.77 -0.09 -13.27
CA ARG A 224 -5.02 0.49 -13.80
C ARG A 224 -5.23 1.92 -13.34
N GLU A 225 -5.07 2.17 -12.04
CA GLU A 225 -5.37 3.49 -11.45
C GLU A 225 -4.16 4.43 -11.48
N TRP A 226 -2.98 3.97 -11.92
CA TRP A 226 -1.74 4.75 -11.86
C TRP A 226 -1.94 6.14 -12.46
N ASP A 227 -2.50 6.21 -13.67
CA ASP A 227 -2.67 7.45 -14.44
C ASP A 227 -4.11 7.99 -14.45
N THR A 228 -4.97 7.49 -13.57
CA THR A 228 -6.36 7.98 -13.47
C THR A 228 -6.37 9.37 -12.85
N PRO A 229 -6.97 10.38 -13.52
CA PRO A 229 -7.07 11.73 -12.97
C PRO A 229 -8.10 11.76 -11.83
N VAL A 230 -7.95 12.71 -10.89
CA VAL A 230 -8.74 12.73 -9.64
C VAL A 230 -10.20 13.06 -9.87
N GLU A 231 -10.51 13.81 -10.93
CA GLU A 231 -11.85 14.11 -11.38
C GLU A 231 -12.64 12.88 -11.84
N ASP A 232 -11.96 11.82 -12.27
CA ASP A 232 -12.57 10.56 -12.69
C ASP A 232 -12.55 9.50 -11.57
N ALA A 233 -11.97 9.82 -10.41
CA ALA A 233 -11.93 8.94 -9.25
C ALA A 233 -13.33 8.86 -8.61
N GLY A 234 -13.81 7.64 -8.37
CA GLY A 234 -15.17 7.44 -7.89
C GLY A 234 -15.55 6.00 -7.60
N GLN A 235 -16.79 5.82 -7.13
CA GLN A 235 -17.35 4.53 -6.77
C GLN A 235 -17.67 3.71 -8.02
N SER A 236 -16.77 2.80 -8.39
CA SER A 236 -16.98 1.89 -9.52
C SER A 236 -17.87 0.70 -9.18
N VAL A 237 -18.07 0.42 -7.89
CA VAL A 237 -18.85 -0.72 -7.40
C VAL A 237 -19.94 -0.24 -6.43
N PRO A 238 -21.10 0.21 -6.94
CA PRO A 238 -22.15 0.83 -6.12
C PRO A 238 -22.66 -0.05 -4.96
N VAL A 239 -22.56 -1.38 -5.11
CA VAL A 239 -22.99 -2.33 -4.08
C VAL A 239 -22.10 -2.27 -2.83
N MET A 240 -20.83 -1.89 -2.95
CA MET A 240 -19.93 -1.73 -1.80
C MET A 240 -20.40 -0.59 -0.89
N ASP A 241 -20.79 0.54 -1.48
CA ASP A 241 -21.37 1.66 -0.73
C ASP A 241 -22.67 1.29 -0.02
N LEU A 242 -23.51 0.49 -0.68
CA LEU A 242 -24.73 0.00 -0.05
C LEU A 242 -24.40 -0.88 1.17
N TRP A 243 -23.43 -1.79 1.08
CA TRP A 243 -23.06 -2.64 2.20
C TRP A 243 -22.38 -1.86 3.34
N ILE A 244 -21.52 -0.90 3.03
CA ILE A 244 -20.91 -0.03 4.04
C ILE A 244 -22.00 0.80 4.74
N GLY A 245 -22.89 1.45 3.99
CA GLY A 245 -23.98 2.25 4.56
C GLY A 245 -24.98 1.42 5.39
N ARG A 246 -25.27 0.17 4.97
CA ARG A 246 -26.13 -0.74 5.73
C ARG A 246 -25.49 -1.26 7.02
N HIS A 247 -24.21 -1.00 7.26
CA HIS A 247 -23.57 -1.44 8.50
C HIS A 247 -24.18 -0.77 9.74
N GLU A 248 -24.55 0.51 9.63
CA GLU A 248 -25.15 1.26 10.76
C GLU A 248 -26.48 0.66 11.24
N VAL A 249 -27.19 -0.08 10.38
CA VAL A 249 -28.50 -0.66 10.68
C VAL A 249 -28.44 -2.13 11.12
N LEU A 250 -27.25 -2.70 11.31
CA LEU A 250 -27.10 -4.05 11.83
C LEU A 250 -27.51 -4.14 13.30
N TYR A 251 -28.39 -5.11 13.62
CA TYR A 251 -28.88 -5.37 14.98
C TYR A 251 -27.76 -5.74 15.97
N SER A 252 -26.76 -6.50 15.51
CA SER A 252 -25.56 -6.88 16.28
C SER A 252 -24.33 -6.59 15.43
N ARG A 253 -23.29 -6.02 16.04
CA ARG A 253 -22.05 -5.59 15.36
C ARG A 253 -20.82 -6.07 16.10
N ILE A 254 -19.89 -6.66 15.38
CA ILE A 254 -18.56 -7.06 15.86
C ILE A 254 -17.44 -6.18 15.30
N PHE A 255 -17.73 -5.38 14.26
CA PHE A 255 -16.83 -4.36 13.72
C PHE A 255 -17.48 -2.98 13.80
N ASN A 256 -16.69 -1.92 13.69
CA ASN A 256 -17.17 -0.53 13.65
C ASN A 256 -17.55 -0.05 12.23
N SER A 257 -17.43 -0.93 11.21
CA SER A 257 -17.35 -0.68 9.75
C SER A 257 -16.34 0.36 9.33
#